data_AF-A0A4V2RYZ7-F1
#
_entry.id   AF-A0A4V2RYZ7-F1
#
_cell.length_a   1.000
_cell.length_b   1.000
_cell.length_c   1.000
_cell.angle_alpha   90.00
_cell.angle_beta   90.00
_cell.angle_gamma   90.00
#
_symmetry.space_group_name_H-M   'P 1'
#
loop_
_entity.id
_entity.type
_entity.pdbx_description
1 polymer ?
#
loop_
_entity_poly.entity_id
_entity_poly.type
_entity_poly.pdbx_seq_one_letter_code
_entity_poly.pdbx_strand_id
1 'polypeptide(L)'
;MEPSKLSQEAEHAVHFREFTQRLAQKFEPLQIFNFSQNSYTHNPQSYFNDNESHFKCNYCLLVVTETATRIDYEMQDFANSYYQHGTITIICHGRQSVMDAV
;
A
#
# COMPACT_ATOMS: atom_id res chain seq x y z
N MET A 1 26.39 15.21 13.43
CA MET A 1 25.31 14.31 13.87
C MET A 1 24.76 13.72 12.59
N GLU A 2 25.25 12.55 12.18
CA GLU A 2 24.79 11.91 10.95
C GLU A 2 23.33 11.49 11.13
N PRO A 3 22.44 11.72 10.15
CA PRO A 3 21.08 11.23 10.24
C PRO A 3 21.15 9.71 10.23
N SER A 4 20.65 9.10 11.32
CA SER A 4 20.48 7.65 11.42
C SER A 4 19.71 7.19 10.18
N LYS A 5 20.39 6.52 9.23
CA LYS A 5 19.74 5.92 8.07
C LYS A 5 18.68 4.96 8.61
N LEU A 6 17.41 5.28 8.38
CA LEU A 6 16.29 4.39 8.68
C LEU A 6 16.54 3.07 7.96
N SER A 7 16.13 1.94 8.54
CA SER A 7 16.14 0.69 7.77
C SER A 7 15.24 0.86 6.55
N GLN A 8 15.56 0.20 5.44
CA GLN A 8 14.77 0.30 4.20
C GLN A 8 13.28 -0.02 4.44
N GLU A 9 12.98 -0.90 5.39
CA GLU A 9 11.62 -1.23 5.81
C GLU A 9 10.91 -0.02 6.46
N ALA A 10 11.62 0.76 7.28
CA ALA A 10 11.07 1.92 7.97
C ALA A 10 10.81 3.08 7.00
N GLU A 11 11.64 3.26 5.97
CA GLU A 11 11.38 4.21 4.89
C GLU A 11 10.14 3.81 4.07
N HIS A 12 10.00 2.53 3.74
CA HIS A 12 8.79 2.03 3.05
C HIS A 12 7.52 2.18 3.89
N ALA A 13 7.60 2.02 5.20
CA ALA A 13 6.48 2.27 6.10
C ALA A 13 6.02 3.73 6.06
N VAL A 14 6.95 4.69 5.90
CA VAL A 14 6.61 6.12 5.71
C VAL A 14 5.83 6.30 4.41
N HIS A 15 6.32 5.76 3.29
CA HIS A 15 5.63 5.87 2.00
C HIS A 15 4.25 5.20 2.00
N PHE A 16 4.12 4.05 2.65
CA PHE A 16 2.83 3.36 2.80
C PHE A 16 1.84 4.19 3.63
N ARG A 17 2.32 4.82 4.71
CA ARG A 17 1.50 5.71 5.54
C ARG A 17 1.04 6.95 4.76
N GLU A 18 1.93 7.59 4.02
CA GLU A 18 1.60 8.74 3.16
C GLU A 18 0.57 8.36 2.11
N PHE A 19 0.73 7.21 1.46
CA PHE A 19 -0.25 6.69 0.52
C PHE A 19 -1.62 6.48 1.18
N THR A 20 -1.65 5.82 2.34
CA THR A 20 -2.91 5.53 3.06
C THR A 20 -3.63 6.82 3.46
N GLN A 21 -2.89 7.85 3.85
CA GLN A 21 -3.46 9.16 4.15
C GLN A 21 -4.10 9.81 2.93
N ARG A 22 -3.43 9.79 1.77
CA ARG A 22 -3.99 10.34 0.53
C ARG A 22 -5.21 9.56 0.06
N LEU A 23 -5.17 8.23 0.18
CA LEU A 23 -6.31 7.36 -0.11
C LEU A 23 -7.51 7.72 0.77
N ALA A 24 -7.29 7.87 2.08
CA ALA A 24 -8.33 8.24 3.03
C ALA A 24 -8.92 9.64 2.75
N GLN A 25 -8.07 10.61 2.39
CA GLN A 25 -8.50 11.97 2.05
C GLN A 25 -9.33 12.03 0.77
N LYS A 26 -8.99 11.22 -0.25
CA LYS A 26 -9.68 11.26 -1.54
C LYS A 26 -11.02 10.53 -1.51
N PHE A 27 -11.07 9.36 -0.87
CA PHE A 27 -12.22 8.46 -0.96
C PHE A 27 -13.06 8.35 0.30
N GLU A 28 -12.61 8.96 1.41
CA GLU A 28 -13.31 8.99 2.70
C GLU A 28 -13.88 7.62 3.13
N PRO A 29 -13.07 6.54 3.13
CA PRO A 29 -13.55 5.24 3.53
C PRO A 29 -13.85 5.21 5.02
N LEU A 30 -14.80 4.35 5.42
CA LEU A 30 -15.10 4.13 6.83
C LEU A 30 -13.93 3.47 7.55
N GLN A 31 -13.33 2.47 6.90
CA GLN A 31 -12.22 1.69 7.45
C GLN A 31 -11.29 1.20 6.33
N ILE A 32 -10.01 1.08 6.63
CA ILE A 32 -9.00 0.49 5.74
C ILE A 32 -8.28 -0.59 6.55
N PHE A 33 -8.30 -1.83 6.07
CA PHE A 33 -7.59 -2.95 6.67
C PHE A 33 -6.47 -3.40 5.75
N ASN A 34 -5.26 -3.53 6.30
CA ASN A 34 -4.20 -4.27 5.64
C ASN A 34 -4.27 -5.73 6.09
N PHE A 35 -4.67 -6.63 5.18
CA PHE A 35 -4.84 -8.05 5.51
C PHE A 35 -3.72 -8.94 4.98
N SER A 36 -2.85 -8.42 4.10
CA SER A 36 -1.67 -9.13 3.63
C SER A 36 -0.58 -8.15 3.25
N GLN A 37 0.63 -8.43 3.70
CA GLN A 37 1.84 -7.70 3.35
C GLN A 37 2.93 -8.70 2.94
N ASN A 38 3.58 -8.44 1.81
CA ASN A 38 4.72 -9.24 1.36
C ASN A 38 5.87 -8.32 0.94
N SER A 39 6.94 -8.31 1.73
CA SER A 39 8.16 -7.55 1.49
C SER A 39 9.26 -8.44 0.93
N TYR A 40 9.96 -7.96 -0.10
CA TYR A 40 11.09 -8.66 -0.69
C TYR A 40 12.23 -7.69 -0.96
N THR A 41 13.42 -8.10 -0.55
CA THR A 41 14.66 -7.36 -0.79
C THR A 41 15.41 -8.04 -1.92
N HIS A 42 15.55 -7.35 -3.04
CA HIS A 42 16.37 -7.82 -4.15
C HIS A 42 17.76 -7.20 -4.04
N ASN A 43 18.75 -8.02 -3.70
CA ASN A 43 20.17 -7.67 -3.82
C ASN A 43 20.69 -8.21 -5.15
N PRO A 44 20.78 -7.39 -6.21
CA PRO A 44 21.46 -7.81 -7.42
C PRO A 44 22.95 -7.93 -7.10
N GLN A 45 23.43 -9.16 -6.91
CA GLN A 45 24.85 -9.42 -6.73
C GLN A 45 25.53 -9.42 -8.10
N SER A 46 25.59 -8.25 -8.73
CA SER A 46 26.26 -8.04 -10.01
C SER A 46 27.43 -7.09 -9.83
N TYR A 47 28.63 -7.57 -10.12
CA TYR A 47 29.93 -6.87 -10.02
C TYR A 47 30.05 -5.57 -10.84
N PHE A 48 29.01 -5.18 -11.59
CA PHE A 48 29.05 -4.14 -12.62
C PHE A 48 28.12 -2.94 -12.38
N ASN A 49 27.26 -2.96 -11.36
CA ASN A 49 26.43 -1.81 -11.00
C ASN A 49 26.47 -1.60 -9.48
N ASP A 50 26.42 -0.34 -9.05
CA ASP A 50 26.35 0.03 -7.63
C ASP A 50 25.28 -0.81 -6.92
N ASN A 51 25.65 -1.31 -5.73
CA ASN A 51 24.86 -2.20 -4.88
C ASN A 51 23.62 -1.48 -4.30
N GLU A 52 22.70 -1.02 -5.14
CA GLU A 52 21.41 -0.55 -4.68
C GLU A 52 20.52 -1.75 -4.38
N SER A 53 20.43 -2.08 -3.08
CA SER A 53 19.46 -3.04 -2.57
C SER A 53 18.06 -2.48 -2.78
N HIS A 54 17.29 -3.06 -3.71
CA HIS A 54 15.92 -2.63 -3.95
C HIS A 54 14.98 -3.38 -3.01
N PHE A 55 14.46 -2.67 -2.01
CA PHE A 55 13.35 -3.16 -1.19
C PHE A 55 12.03 -2.84 -1.88
N LYS A 56 11.12 -3.79 -1.94
CA LYS A 56 9.75 -3.60 -2.43
C LYS A 56 8.77 -4.26 -1.48
N CYS A 57 7.63 -3.61 -1.27
CA CYS A 57 6.60 -4.12 -0.38
C CYS A 57 5.23 -4.12 -1.05
N ASN A 58 4.65 -5.30 -1.19
CA ASN A 58 3.31 -5.47 -1.73
C ASN A 58 2.29 -5.51 -0.59
N TYR A 59 1.17 -4.81 -0.76
CA TYR A 59 0.10 -4.71 0.22
C TYR A 59 -1.23 -5.12 -0.41
N CYS A 60 -2.06 -5.83 0.36
CA CYS A 60 -3.46 -6.06 0.02
C CYS A 60 -4.34 -5.36 1.05
N LEU A 61 -5.15 -4.42 0.58
CA LEU A 61 -6.02 -3.58 1.39
C LEU A 61 -7.48 -3.95 1.16
N LEU A 62 -8.22 -4.10 2.26
CA LEU A 62 -9.67 -4.12 2.26
C LEU A 62 -10.14 -2.73 2.68
N VAL A 63 -10.86 -2.05 1.79
CA VAL A 63 -11.43 -0.74 2.04
C VAL A 63 -12.93 -0.89 2.22
N VAL A 64 -13.42 -0.43 3.37
CA VAL A 64 -14.85 -0.46 3.71
C VAL A 64 -15.45 0.91 3.43
N THR A 65 -16.43 0.95 2.54
CA THR A 65 -17.14 2.18 2.15
C THR A 65 -18.54 2.18 2.75
N GLU A 66 -19.15 3.37 2.88
CA GLU A 66 -20.53 3.48 3.39
C GLU A 66 -21.52 2.77 2.47
N THR A 67 -21.34 2.94 1.15
CA THR A 67 -22.20 2.36 0.11
C THR A 67 -21.42 1.34 -0.72
N ALA A 68 -22.11 0.37 -1.33
CA ALA A 68 -21.52 -0.61 -2.25
C ALA A 68 -21.19 -0.02 -3.64
N THR A 69 -20.86 1.27 -3.71
CA THR A 69 -20.54 1.95 -4.97
C THR A 69 -19.28 1.31 -5.55
N ARG A 70 -19.31 0.98 -6.84
CA ARG A 70 -18.16 0.42 -7.59
C ARG A 70 -17.10 1.49 -7.84
N ILE A 71 -16.36 1.84 -6.78
CA ILE A 71 -15.18 2.71 -6.83
C ILE A 71 -13.87 1.91 -6.75
N ASP A 72 -13.96 0.58 -6.85
CA ASP A 72 -12.84 -0.36 -6.82
C ASP A 72 -11.82 -0.06 -7.92
N TYR A 73 -12.28 0.13 -9.16
CA TYR A 73 -11.39 0.48 -10.28
C TYR A 73 -10.68 1.82 -10.08
N GLU A 74 -11.38 2.84 -9.57
CA GLU A 74 -10.79 4.16 -9.35
C GLU A 74 -9.76 4.13 -8.21
N MET A 75 -10.06 3.42 -7.13
CA MET A 75 -9.11 3.23 -6.02
C MET A 75 -7.88 2.46 -6.47
N GLN A 76 -8.05 1.41 -7.28
CA GLN A 76 -6.93 0.62 -7.79
C GLN A 76 -6.05 1.45 -8.75
N ASP A 77 -6.66 2.25 -9.63
CA ASP A 77 -5.92 3.15 -10.52
C ASP A 77 -5.16 4.24 -9.74
N PHE A 78 -5.79 4.78 -8.70
CA PHE A 78 -5.15 5.69 -7.76
C PHE A 78 -3.96 5.02 -7.07
N ALA A 79 -4.11 3.78 -6.60
CA ALA A 79 -3.01 3.03 -5.99
C ALA A 79 -1.82 2.85 -6.94
N ASN A 80 -2.09 2.47 -8.18
CA ASN A 80 -1.08 2.28 -9.21
C ASN A 80 -0.35 3.60 -9.58
N SER A 81 -1.06 4.73 -9.54
CA SER A 81 -0.50 6.04 -9.89
C SER A 81 0.32 6.66 -8.76
N TYR A 82 -0.05 6.42 -7.50
CA TYR A 82 0.50 7.15 -6.35
C TYR A 82 1.39 6.31 -5.43
N TYR A 83 1.55 5.01 -5.68
CA TYR A 83 2.47 4.16 -4.93
C TYR A 83 3.48 3.47 -5.85
N GLN A 84 4.75 3.90 -5.77
CA GLN A 84 5.84 3.35 -6.60
C GLN A 84 6.78 2.38 -5.88
N HIS A 85 6.52 2.11 -4.59
CA HIS A 85 7.42 1.36 -3.70
C HIS A 85 7.04 -0.14 -3.57
N GLY A 86 6.20 -0.62 -4.50
CA GLY A 86 5.66 -1.97 -4.56
C GLY A 86 4.28 -1.99 -5.21
N THR A 87 3.54 -3.07 -5.04
CA THR A 87 2.18 -3.19 -5.57
C THR A 87 1.15 -3.12 -4.45
N ILE A 88 0.17 -2.23 -4.57
CA ILE A 88 -1.00 -2.19 -3.68
C ILE A 88 -2.19 -2.77 -4.43
N THR A 89 -2.80 -3.82 -3.89
CA THR A 89 -4.06 -4.39 -4.36
C THR A 89 -5.18 -3.93 -3.44
N ILE A 90 -6.23 -3.33 -3.99
CA ILE A 90 -7.37 -2.83 -3.22
C ILE A 90 -8.61 -3.65 -3.53
N ILE A 91 -9.29 -4.10 -2.48
CA ILE A 91 -10.62 -4.71 -2.53
C ILE A 91 -11.57 -3.76 -1.81
N CYS A 92 -12.66 -3.37 -2.45
CA CYS A 92 -13.67 -2.50 -1.86
C CYS A 92 -14.96 -3.27 -1.57
N HIS A 93 -15.47 -3.12 -0.36
CA HIS A 93 -16.79 -3.61 0.01
C HIS A 93 -17.59 -2.53 0.75
N GLY A 94 -18.88 -2.44 0.44
CA GLY A 94 -19.79 -1.65 1.26
C GLY A 94 -19.94 -2.28 2.65
N ARG A 95 -20.13 -1.46 3.68
CA ARG A 95 -20.29 -1.91 5.07
C ARG A 95 -21.26 -3.08 5.22
N GLN A 96 -22.40 -3.04 4.51
CA GLN A 96 -23.41 -4.10 4.57
C GLN A 96 -22.84 -5.46 4.10
N SER A 97 -22.10 -5.46 2.99
CA SER A 97 -21.49 -6.69 2.45
C SER A 97 -20.46 -7.30 3.40
N VAL A 98 -19.75 -6.47 4.17
CA VAL A 98 -18.82 -6.95 5.20
C VAL A 98 -19.57 -7.55 6.38
N MET A 99 -20.66 -6.91 6.83
CA MET A 99 -21.49 -7.42 7.94
C MET A 99 -22.20 -8.72 7.60
N ASP A 100 -22.65 -8.89 6.35
CA ASP A 100 -23.37 -10.09 5.91
C ASP A 100 -22.45 -11.33 5.77
N ALA A 101 -21.13 -11.12 5.67
CA ALA A 101 -20.14 -12.17 5.47
C ALA A 101 -19.52 -12.71 6.78
N VAL A 102 -19.88 -12.12 7.93
CA VAL A 102 -19.41 -12.49 9.27
C VAL A 102 -20.52 -13.23 10.02
#